data_AF-A0A937F5K7-F1
#
_entry.id   AF-A0A937F5K7-F1
#
_cell.length_a   1.000
_cell.length_b   1.000
_cell.length_c   1.000
_cell.angle_alpha   90.00
_cell.angle_beta   90.00
_cell.angle_gamma   90.00
#
_symmetry.space_group_name_H-M   'P 1'
#
loop_
_entity.id
_entity.type
_entity.pdbx_description
1 polymer ?
#
loop_
_entity_poly.entity_id
_entity_poly.type
_entity_poly.pdbx_seq_one_letter_code
_entity_poly.pdbx_strand_id
1 'polypeptide(L)' 'MNLKDARHLPAEAQEALRYRVVNAIDNGMSKSEVARVFHVSRTAVH' A
#
# COMPACT_ATOMS: atom_id res chain seq x y z
N MET A 1 2.55 12.42 13.35
CA MET A 1 1.73 11.37 12.67
C MET A 1 2.46 10.05 12.80
N ASN A 2 2.07 9.21 13.76
CA ASN A 2 2.63 7.86 13.90
C ASN A 2 1.88 6.93 12.93
N LEU A 3 2.15 7.10 11.63
CA LEU A 3 1.74 6.15 10.61
C LEU A 3 2.52 4.88 10.93
N LYS A 4 1.83 3.81 11.37
CA LYS A 4 2.46 2.51 11.62
C LYS A 4 3.18 2.12 10.34
N ASP A 5 4.50 2.29 10.34
CA ASP A 5 5.34 1.96 9.21
C ASP A 5 4.99 0.56 8.75
N ALA A 6 4.59 0.40 7.49
CA ALA A 6 4.25 -0.91 6.95
C ALA A 6 5.41 -1.90 7.11
N ARG A 7 6.64 -1.40 7.27
CA ARG A 7 7.86 -2.14 7.61
C ARG A 7 7.81 -2.89 8.95
N HIS A 8 6.94 -2.48 9.87
CA HIS A 8 6.73 -3.13 11.18
C HIS A 8 5.53 -4.08 11.19
N LEU A 9 4.83 -4.23 10.05
CA LEU A 9 3.79 -5.26 9.92
C LEU A 9 4.45 -6.64 9.81
N PRO A 10 3.80 -7.69 10.35
CA PRO A 10 4.15 -9.07 10.04
C PRO A 10 4.16 -9.30 8.53
N ALA A 11 5.05 -10.19 8.06
CA ALA A 11 5.24 -10.47 6.63
C ALA A 11 3.92 -10.81 5.90
N GLU A 12 3.03 -11.57 6.55
CA GLU A 12 1.72 -11.92 6.00
C GLU A 12 0.83 -10.69 5.79
N ALA A 13 0.84 -9.75 6.74
CA ALA A 13 0.08 -8.51 6.64
C ALA A 13 0.68 -7.55 5.59
N GLN A 14 1.99 -7.54 5.40
CA GLN A 14 2.65 -6.82 4.31
C GLN A 14 2.25 -7.39 2.95
N GLU A 15 2.25 -8.70 2.82
CA GLU A 15 1.90 -9.36 1.56
C GLU A 15 0.43 -9.16 1.21
N ALA A 16 -0.47 -9.30 2.19
CA ALA A 16 -1.88 -8.97 2.01
C ALA A 16 -2.09 -7.50 1.57
N LEU A 17 -1.33 -6.56 2.15
CA LEU A 17 -1.35 -5.16 1.74
C LEU A 17 -0.84 -4.99 0.31
N ARG A 18 0.26 -5.67 -0.06
CA ARG A 18 0.85 -5.64 -1.40
C ARG A 18 -0.13 -6.12 -2.45
N TYR A 19 -0.80 -7.25 -2.21
CA TYR A 19 -1.83 -7.77 -3.12
C TYR A 19 -2.97 -6.77 -3.34
N ARG A 20 -3.47 -6.13 -2.28
CA ARG A 20 -4.56 -5.17 -2.40
C ARG A 20 -4.15 -3.90 -3.15
N VAL A 21 -2.94 -3.42 -2.90
CA VAL A 21 -2.33 -2.26 -3.60
C VAL A 21 -2.19 -2.56 -5.09
N VAL A 22 -1.59 -3.70 -5.45
CA VAL A 22 -1.40 -4.11 -6.84
C VAL A 22 -2.73 -4.28 -7.56
N ASN A 23 -3.70 -4.97 -6.94
CA ASN A 23 -5.03 -5.15 -7.52
C ASN A 23 -5.73 -3.80 -7.76
N ALA A 24 -5.62 -2.84 -6.85
CA ALA A 24 -6.21 -1.51 -7.04
C ALA A 24 -5.60 -0.77 -8.25
N ILE A 25 -4.29 -0.88 -8.46
CA ILE A 25 -3.61 -0.30 -9.62
C ILE A 25 -4.05 -0.98 -10.91
N ASP A 26 -4.12 -2.31 -10.91
CA ASP A 26 -4.58 -3.11 -12.06
C ASP A 26 -6.02 -2.74 -12.45
N ASN A 27 -6.87 -2.44 -11.46
CA ASN A 27 -8.23 -1.93 -11.66
C ASN A 27 -8.29 -0.45 -12.08
N GLY A 28 -7.16 0.17 -12.39
CA GLY A 28 -7.07 1.53 -12.95
C GLY A 28 -6.89 2.66 -11.94
N MET A 29 -6.70 2.36 -10.65
CA MET A 29 -6.44 3.40 -9.65
C MET A 29 -5.01 3.95 -9.79
N SER A 30 -4.85 5.27 -9.77
CA SER A 30 -3.51 5.87 -9.88
C SER A 30 -2.67 5.62 -8.62
N LYS A 31 -1.34 5.58 -8.76
CA LYS A 31 -0.42 5.38 -7.61
C LYS A 31 -0.65 6.40 -6.48
N SER A 32 -1.05 7.62 -6.84
CA SER A 32 -1.41 8.70 -5.90
C SER A 32 -2.66 8.39 -5.10
N GLU A 33 -3.70 7.87 -5.77
CA GLU A 33 -4.95 7.48 -5.15
C GLU A 33 -4.77 6.25 -4.27
N VAL A 34 -4.05 5.23 -4.75
CA VAL A 34 -3.74 4.02 -3.98
C VAL A 34 -2.94 4.37 -2.72
N ALA A 35 -1.92 5.22 -2.82
CA ALA A 35 -1.16 5.68 -1.66
C ALA A 35 -2.05 6.35 -0.60
N ARG A 36 -3.04 7.14 -1.03
CA ARG A 36 -3.99 7.81 -0.14
C ARG A 36 -5.00 6.84 0.48
N VAL A 37 -5.56 5.92 -0.30
CA VAL A 37 -6.55 4.93 0.16
C VAL A 37 -5.92 3.95 1.14
N PHE A 38 -4.75 3.41 0.80
CA PHE A 38 -4.06 2.40 1.61
C PHE A 38 -3.13 3.01 2.67
N HIS A 39 -3.06 4.35 2.76
CA HIS A 39 -2.22 5.07 3.71
C HIS A 39 -0.74 4.64 3.67
N VAL A 40 -0.26 4.32 2.47
CA VAL A 40 1.13 3.93 2.21
C VAL A 40 1.91 5.08 1.58
N SER A 41 3.23 5.08 1.74
CA SER A 41 4.07 6.05 1.02
C SER A 41 3.95 5.83 -0.48
N ARG A 42 3.94 6.92 -1.26
CA ARG A 42 4.01 6.85 -2.73
C ARG A 42 5.25 6.10 -3.23
N THR A 43 6.35 6.16 -2.48
CA THR A 43 7.59 5.41 -2.78
C THR A 43 7.46 3.91 -2.53
N ALA A 44 6.49 3.47 -1.73
CA ALA A 44 6.22 2.05 -1.50
C ALA A 44 5.39 1.43 -2.63
N VAL A 45 4.86 2.24 -3.54
CA VAL A 45 4.04 1.81 -4.67
C VAL A 45 4.91 1.78 -5.94
N HIS A 46 5.52 0.62 -6.22
CA HIS A 46 6.35 0.41 -7.41
C HIS A 46 5.54 -0.14 -8.59
#